data_AF-A0A101CI96-F1
#
_entry.id   AF-A0A101CI96-F1
#
_cell.length_a   1.000
_cell.length_b   1.000
_cell.length_c   1.000
_cell.angle_alpha   90.00
_cell.angle_beta   90.00
_cell.angle_gamma   90.00
#
_symmetry.space_group_name_H-M   'P 1'
#
loop_
_entity.id
_entity.type
_entity.pdbx_description
1 polymer ?
#
loop_
_entity_poly.entity_id
_entity_poly.type
_entity_poly.pdbx_seq_one_letter_code
_entity_poly.pdbx_strand_id
1 'polypeptide(L)'
;MKQTIIYFLKSIGFYNTVATNPFNYIYSDYENIPDNDDKVIQHKEFLKNLLDEERARLENIEGKTTQLISQTSLIISLISLFIPILLEKSNDLSFLIKIFFVTILISTYFFYILTIINALKNYNIKKFQYSFPNPTNVLIFKDKPINKFNEEVIRDYLYSININQKLNNVKGSNVLYSYNSFKVANILLSFLVISVCFISFFQKNENQKIEIISPVKIKLNDPLKLENRLIKDTIYIIQRDTIYLKK
;
A
#
# COMPACT_ATOMS: atom_id res chain seq x y z
N MET A 1 -16.53 15.58 -17.04
CA MET A 1 -16.57 15.02 -15.66
C MET A 1 -16.70 13.49 -15.64
N LYS A 2 -17.72 12.88 -16.27
CA LYS A 2 -17.92 11.40 -16.26
C LYS A 2 -16.74 10.59 -16.84
N GLN A 3 -16.17 11.03 -17.97
CA GLN A 3 -15.02 10.35 -18.59
C GLN A 3 -13.75 10.39 -17.72
N THR A 4 -13.50 11.50 -17.04
CA THR A 4 -12.36 11.67 -16.13
C THR A 4 -12.44 10.71 -14.93
N ILE A 5 -13.64 10.55 -14.35
CA ILE A 5 -13.88 9.60 -13.25
C ILE A 5 -13.66 8.16 -13.71
N ILE A 6 -14.17 7.79 -14.89
CA ILE A 6 -13.99 6.45 -15.44
C ILE A 6 -12.50 6.17 -15.70
N TYR A 7 -11.76 7.14 -16.24
CA TYR A 7 -10.33 7.00 -16.46
C TYR A 7 -9.56 6.82 -15.15
N PHE A 8 -9.91 7.59 -14.12
CA PHE A 8 -9.33 7.45 -12.79
C PHE A 8 -9.63 6.09 -12.16
N LEU A 9 -10.88 5.61 -12.23
CA LEU A 9 -11.24 4.28 -11.72
C LEU A 9 -10.46 3.17 -12.45
N LYS A 10 -10.29 3.29 -13.77
CA LYS A 10 -9.43 2.37 -14.54
C LYS A 10 -7.97 2.44 -14.09
N SER A 11 -7.43 3.63 -13.83
CA SER A 11 -6.02 3.79 -13.46
C SER A 11 -5.68 3.26 -12.07
N ILE A 12 -6.66 3.12 -11.17
CA ILE A 12 -6.51 2.50 -9.84
C ILE A 12 -6.93 1.02 -9.81
N GLY A 13 -7.16 0.40 -10.97
CA GLY A 13 -7.40 -1.05 -11.06
C GLY A 13 -8.79 -1.54 -10.67
N PHE A 14 -9.81 -0.66 -10.70
CA PHE A 14 -11.21 -1.11 -10.52
C PHE A 14 -11.71 -1.97 -11.67
N TYR A 15 -11.13 -1.83 -12.87
CA TYR A 15 -11.48 -2.61 -14.05
C TYR A 15 -10.29 -3.47 -14.49
N ASN A 16 -10.55 -4.74 -14.83
CA ASN A 16 -9.53 -5.63 -15.36
C ASN A 16 -9.19 -5.25 -16.82
N THR A 17 -7.90 -5.13 -17.13
CA THR A 17 -7.45 -5.09 -18.52
C THR A 17 -7.37 -6.49 -19.09
N VAL A 18 -7.99 -6.69 -20.26
CA VAL A 18 -7.80 -7.90 -21.06
C VAL A 18 -6.45 -7.78 -21.76
N ALA A 19 -5.55 -8.74 -21.52
CA ALA A 19 -4.30 -8.80 -22.25
C ALA A 19 -4.48 -9.58 -23.55
N THR A 20 -4.05 -8.99 -24.66
CA THR A 20 -3.88 -9.65 -25.95
C THR A 20 -2.50 -10.30 -26.03
N ASN A 21 -2.34 -11.26 -26.94
CA ASN A 21 -1.00 -11.80 -27.21
C ASN A 21 -0.14 -10.69 -27.82
N PRO A 22 1.08 -10.46 -27.33
CA PRO A 22 1.95 -9.40 -27.84
C PRO A 22 2.41 -9.68 -29.29
N PHE A 23 2.57 -10.94 -29.64
CA PHE A 23 3.04 -11.34 -30.97
C PHE A 23 2.14 -12.38 -31.62
N ASN A 24 2.07 -12.31 -32.95
CA ASN A 24 1.62 -13.39 -33.81
C ASN A 24 2.86 -13.96 -34.50
N TYR A 25 3.07 -15.26 -34.40
CA TYR A 25 4.11 -15.96 -35.14
C TYR A 25 3.52 -17.23 -35.76
N ILE A 26 4.02 -17.62 -36.93
CA ILE A 26 3.54 -18.81 -37.63
C ILE A 26 4.47 -19.95 -37.24
N TYR A 27 3.91 -21.00 -36.63
CA TYR A 27 4.67 -22.14 -36.11
C TYR A 27 5.49 -22.86 -37.19
N SER A 28 5.00 -22.83 -38.44
CA SER A 28 5.64 -23.44 -39.61
C SER A 28 6.83 -22.65 -40.16
N ASP A 29 7.09 -21.42 -39.70
CA ASP A 29 8.21 -20.60 -40.20
C ASP A 29 9.59 -21.20 -39.86
N TYR A 30 9.62 -22.15 -38.93
CA TYR A 30 10.80 -22.92 -38.52
C TYR A 30 10.74 -24.39 -38.96
N GLU A 31 9.81 -24.78 -39.82
CA GLU A 31 9.76 -26.13 -40.35
C GLU A 31 10.70 -26.28 -41.56
N ASN A 32 11.63 -27.22 -41.47
CA ASN A 32 12.53 -27.61 -42.57
C ASN A 32 13.49 -26.50 -42.96
N ILE A 33 14.14 -25.89 -41.96
CA ILE A 33 15.21 -24.94 -42.23
C ILE A 33 16.38 -25.72 -42.85
N PRO A 34 16.95 -25.27 -43.99
CA PRO A 34 18.15 -25.90 -44.55
C PRO A 34 19.27 -25.93 -43.50
N ASP A 35 20.16 -26.92 -43.57
CA ASP A 35 21.32 -27.14 -42.66
C ASP A 35 22.31 -25.95 -42.67
N ASN A 36 21.88 -24.79 -42.21
CA ASN A 36 22.68 -23.63 -41.93
C ASN A 36 22.74 -23.47 -40.42
N ASP A 37 23.51 -24.38 -39.82
CA ASP A 37 23.60 -24.64 -38.39
C ASP A 37 23.89 -23.36 -37.59
N ASP A 38 24.74 -22.48 -38.12
CA ASP A 38 25.16 -21.25 -37.43
C ASP A 38 24.01 -20.27 -37.20
N LYS A 39 23.12 -20.10 -38.19
CA LYS A 39 22.00 -19.16 -38.07
C LYS A 39 20.96 -19.65 -37.07
N VAL A 40 20.67 -20.95 -37.07
CA VAL A 40 19.73 -21.57 -36.14
C VAL A 40 20.26 -21.49 -34.71
N ILE A 41 21.57 -21.70 -34.52
CA ILE A 41 22.22 -21.55 -33.20
C ILE A 41 22.10 -20.11 -32.70
N GLN A 42 22.43 -19.10 -33.53
CA GLN A 42 22.32 -17.69 -33.13
C GLN A 42 20.89 -17.29 -32.78
N HIS A 43 19.90 -17.75 -33.56
CA HIS A 43 18.50 -17.48 -33.28
C HIS A 43 18.05 -18.13 -31.95
N LYS A 44 18.50 -19.36 -31.67
CA LYS A 44 18.24 -20.04 -30.40
C LYS A 44 18.83 -19.27 -29.22
N GLU A 45 20.08 -18.81 -29.33
CA GLU A 45 20.74 -18.02 -28.29
C GLU A 45 20.04 -16.69 -28.05
N PHE A 46 19.66 -15.97 -29.12
CA PHE A 46 18.88 -14.74 -29.03
C PHE A 46 17.55 -14.97 -28.28
N LEU A 47 16.80 -16.01 -28.64
CA LEU A 47 15.53 -16.33 -27.98
C LEU A 47 15.72 -16.75 -26.53
N LYS A 48 16.77 -17.49 -26.20
CA LYS A 48 17.12 -17.82 -24.82
C LYS A 48 17.38 -16.55 -24.01
N ASN A 49 18.16 -15.61 -24.56
CA ASN A 49 18.44 -14.33 -23.91
C ASN A 49 17.15 -13.53 -23.66
N LEU A 50 16.24 -13.47 -24.64
CA LEU A 50 14.93 -12.83 -24.45
C LEU A 50 14.09 -13.50 -23.35
N LEU A 51 14.11 -14.83 -23.27
CA LEU A 51 13.40 -15.56 -22.22
C LEU A 51 13.99 -15.26 -20.84
N ASP A 52 15.31 -15.16 -20.73
CA ASP A 52 16.00 -14.80 -19.48
C ASP A 52 15.74 -13.33 -19.10
N GLU A 53 15.70 -12.40 -20.05
CA GLU A 53 15.28 -11.02 -19.82
C GLU A 53 13.83 -10.94 -19.30
N GLU A 54 12.92 -11.73 -19.85
CA GLU A 54 11.52 -11.76 -19.40
C GLU A 54 11.38 -12.39 -18.00
N ARG A 55 12.26 -13.32 -17.62
CA ARG A 55 12.38 -13.82 -16.24
C ARG A 55 12.88 -12.72 -15.29
N ALA A 56 13.94 -12.01 -15.66
CA ALA A 56 14.46 -10.89 -14.87
C ALA A 56 13.40 -9.78 -14.68
N ARG A 57 12.61 -9.52 -15.73
CA ARG A 57 11.46 -8.61 -15.65
C ARG A 57 10.41 -9.09 -14.65
N LEU A 58 10.08 -10.37 -14.64
CA LEU A 58 9.15 -10.96 -13.66
C LEU A 58 9.66 -10.75 -12.23
N GLU A 59 10.91 -11.07 -11.96
CA GLU A 59 11.52 -10.89 -10.64
C GLU A 59 11.43 -9.42 -10.17
N ASN A 60 11.68 -8.47 -11.07
CA ASN A 60 11.54 -7.04 -10.78
C ASN A 60 10.09 -6.65 -10.48
N ILE A 61 9.12 -7.20 -11.22
CA ILE A 61 7.68 -6.98 -10.99
C ILE A 61 7.27 -7.53 -9.61
N GLU A 62 7.70 -8.73 -9.24
CA GLU A 62 7.39 -9.35 -7.95
C GLU A 62 8.09 -8.64 -6.79
N GLY A 63 9.34 -8.19 -7.00
CA GLY A 63 10.07 -7.34 -6.07
C GLY A 63 9.32 -6.04 -5.78
N LYS A 64 8.91 -5.30 -6.82
CA LYS A 64 8.11 -4.07 -6.67
C LYS A 64 6.73 -4.32 -6.03
N THR A 65 6.10 -5.45 -6.35
CA THR A 65 4.83 -5.86 -5.72
C THR A 65 5.02 -6.05 -4.22
N THR A 66 6.07 -6.77 -3.80
CA THR A 66 6.40 -7.01 -2.39
C THR A 66 6.74 -5.71 -1.66
N GLN A 67 7.51 -4.83 -2.29
CA GLN A 67 7.85 -3.52 -1.74
C GLN A 67 6.59 -2.68 -1.49
N LEU A 68 5.66 -2.62 -2.44
CA LEU A 68 4.41 -1.88 -2.28
C LEU A 68 3.57 -2.43 -1.12
N ILE A 69 3.47 -3.76 -0.99
CA ILE A 69 2.76 -4.40 0.12
C ILE A 69 3.43 -4.02 1.44
N SER A 70 4.73 -4.21 1.56
CA SER A 70 5.49 -3.94 2.78
C SER A 70 5.40 -2.47 3.20
N GLN A 71 5.62 -1.55 2.27
CA GLN A 71 5.58 -0.10 2.56
C GLN A 71 4.17 0.33 2.97
N THR A 72 3.14 -0.18 2.30
CA THR A 72 1.74 0.10 2.65
C THR A 72 1.40 -0.42 4.05
N SER A 73 1.80 -1.65 4.38
CA SER A 73 1.59 -2.22 5.71
C SER A 73 2.28 -1.41 6.81
N LEU A 74 3.52 -0.97 6.59
CA LEU A 74 4.25 -0.11 7.54
C LEU A 74 3.53 1.22 7.77
N ILE A 75 3.09 1.88 6.70
CA ILE A 75 2.37 3.16 6.81
C ILE A 75 1.03 2.98 7.52
N ILE A 76 0.27 1.92 7.21
CA ILE A 76 -0.96 1.58 7.93
C ILE A 76 -0.70 1.43 9.43
N SER A 77 0.35 0.70 9.82
CA SER A 77 0.72 0.50 11.23
C SER A 77 1.07 1.82 11.91
N LEU A 78 1.83 2.69 11.24
CA LEU A 78 2.17 4.01 11.76
C LEU A 78 0.93 4.88 11.93
N ILE A 79 0.05 4.96 10.92
CA ILE A 79 -1.20 5.74 11.01
C ILE A 79 -2.04 5.24 12.19
N SER A 80 -2.21 3.92 12.32
CA SER A 80 -2.98 3.31 13.40
C SER A 80 -2.44 3.69 14.79
N LEU A 81 -1.12 3.83 14.93
CA LEU A 81 -0.49 4.29 16.17
C LEU A 81 -0.83 5.75 16.48
N PHE A 82 -0.99 6.61 15.47
CA PHE A 82 -1.32 8.02 15.65
C PHE A 82 -2.82 8.30 15.79
N ILE A 83 -3.72 7.34 15.51
CA ILE A 83 -5.17 7.52 15.64
C ILE A 83 -5.58 8.04 17.05
N PRO A 84 -5.12 7.46 18.17
CA PRO A 84 -5.51 7.95 19.49
C PRO A 84 -5.13 9.42 19.73
N ILE A 85 -3.92 9.80 19.29
CA ILE A 85 -3.41 11.18 19.39
C ILE A 85 -4.27 12.13 18.55
N LEU A 86 -4.66 11.70 17.34
CA LEU A 86 -5.56 12.46 16.48
C LEU A 86 -6.93 12.65 17.13
N LEU A 87 -7.48 11.61 17.75
CA LEU A 87 -8.77 11.68 18.43
C LEU A 87 -8.72 12.64 19.63
N GLU A 88 -7.70 12.55 20.47
CA GLU A 88 -7.53 13.41 21.64
C GLU A 88 -7.41 14.89 21.24
N LYS A 89 -6.55 15.21 20.28
CA LYS A 89 -6.39 16.60 19.78
C LYS A 89 -7.60 17.11 19.01
N SER A 90 -8.38 16.21 18.42
CA SER A 90 -9.59 16.60 17.72
C SER A 90 -10.72 16.99 18.65
N ASN A 91 -10.69 16.65 19.95
CA ASN A 91 -11.82 16.87 20.86
C ASN A 91 -12.27 18.32 20.94
N ASP A 92 -11.33 19.26 20.86
CA ASP A 92 -11.61 20.71 20.92
C ASP A 92 -12.04 21.30 19.57
N LEU A 93 -12.06 20.48 18.51
CA LEU A 93 -12.49 20.91 17.17
C LEU A 93 -14.01 20.87 17.03
N SER A 94 -14.52 21.73 16.15
CA SER A 94 -15.93 21.71 15.78
C SER A 94 -16.32 20.36 15.18
N PHE A 95 -17.57 19.96 15.41
CA PHE A 95 -18.09 18.66 14.95
C PHE A 95 -17.93 18.44 13.44
N LEU A 96 -18.12 19.50 12.63
CA LEU A 96 -17.94 19.42 11.18
C LEU A 96 -16.49 19.12 10.77
N ILE A 97 -15.53 19.73 11.45
CA ILE A 97 -14.09 19.50 11.19
C ILE A 97 -13.72 18.05 11.56
N LYS A 98 -14.25 17.53 12.67
CA LYS A 98 -14.05 16.11 13.06
C LYS A 98 -14.54 15.14 11.97
N ILE A 99 -15.77 15.33 11.48
CA ILE A 99 -16.33 14.48 10.40
C ILE A 99 -15.46 14.52 9.15
N PHE A 100 -14.99 15.71 8.78
CA PHE A 100 -14.10 15.88 7.63
C PHE A 100 -12.80 15.08 7.77
N PHE A 101 -12.12 15.17 8.92
CA PHE A 101 -10.91 14.39 9.19
C PHE A 101 -11.16 12.88 9.15
N VAL A 102 -12.24 12.41 9.79
CA VAL A 102 -12.60 10.99 9.79
C VAL A 102 -12.86 10.49 8.37
N THR A 103 -13.52 11.30 7.54
CA THR A 103 -13.80 10.94 6.14
C THR A 103 -12.51 10.84 5.31
N ILE A 104 -11.57 11.77 5.48
CA ILE A 104 -10.26 11.70 4.82
C ILE A 104 -9.47 10.49 5.31
N LEU A 105 -9.49 10.19 6.61
CA LEU A 105 -8.81 9.03 7.18
C LEU A 105 -9.37 7.73 6.60
N ILE A 106 -10.69 7.56 6.56
CA ILE A 106 -11.36 6.39 5.97
C ILE A 106 -11.00 6.26 4.48
N SER A 107 -11.04 7.37 3.74
CA SER A 107 -10.64 7.38 2.33
C SER A 107 -9.17 6.96 2.14
N THR A 108 -8.28 7.43 3.01
CA THR A 108 -6.86 7.07 3.02
C THR A 108 -6.67 5.56 3.23
N TYR A 109 -7.32 4.99 4.25
CA TYR A 109 -7.31 3.54 4.49
C TYR A 109 -7.88 2.75 3.31
N PHE A 110 -8.97 3.22 2.72
CA PHE A 110 -9.57 2.58 1.55
C PHE A 110 -8.58 2.48 0.39
N PHE A 111 -7.84 3.56 0.08
CA PHE A 111 -6.82 3.52 -0.99
C PHE A 111 -5.59 2.66 -0.64
N TYR A 112 -5.18 2.60 0.63
CA TYR A 112 -4.14 1.65 1.04
C TYR A 112 -4.61 0.20 0.92
N ILE A 113 -5.83 -0.11 1.32
CA ILE A 113 -6.41 -1.45 1.13
C ILE A 113 -6.48 -1.79 -0.37
N LEU A 114 -6.91 -0.85 -1.20
CA LEU A 114 -6.95 -1.03 -2.66
C LEU A 114 -5.56 -1.30 -3.25
N THR A 115 -4.52 -0.65 -2.72
CA THR A 115 -3.12 -0.92 -3.07
C THR A 115 -2.76 -2.38 -2.82
N ILE A 116 -3.06 -2.90 -1.62
CA ILE A 116 -2.80 -4.29 -1.24
C ILE A 116 -3.60 -5.26 -2.12
N ILE A 117 -4.89 -5.02 -2.32
CA ILE A 117 -5.75 -5.88 -3.14
C ILE A 117 -5.22 -5.99 -4.57
N ASN A 118 -4.83 -4.87 -5.18
CA ASN A 118 -4.26 -4.87 -6.52
C ASN A 118 -2.91 -5.60 -6.58
N ALA A 119 -2.06 -5.45 -5.56
CA ALA A 119 -0.78 -6.13 -5.49
C ALA A 119 -0.93 -7.65 -5.32
N LEU A 120 -1.86 -8.08 -4.46
CA LEU A 120 -2.13 -9.50 -4.20
C LEU A 120 -2.64 -10.26 -5.42
N LYS A 121 -3.24 -9.56 -6.41
CA LYS A 121 -3.63 -10.18 -7.69
C LYS A 121 -2.45 -10.90 -8.34
N ASN A 122 -1.21 -10.39 -8.19
CA ASN A 122 -0.01 -10.98 -8.80
C ASN A 122 0.39 -12.34 -8.23
N TYR A 123 -0.07 -12.69 -7.03
CA TYR A 123 0.25 -13.96 -6.37
C TYR A 123 -0.78 -15.08 -6.63
N ASN A 124 -1.75 -14.86 -7.52
CA ASN A 124 -2.69 -15.91 -7.90
C ASN A 124 -2.06 -16.90 -8.89
N ILE A 125 -1.39 -17.93 -8.35
CA ILE A 125 -0.69 -18.97 -9.11
C ILE A 125 -1.61 -19.65 -10.14
N LYS A 126 -2.89 -19.86 -9.81
CA LYS A 126 -3.86 -20.49 -10.72
C LYS A 126 -4.13 -19.64 -11.96
N LYS A 127 -3.98 -18.32 -11.87
CA LYS A 127 -4.22 -17.37 -12.97
C LYS A 127 -2.97 -17.15 -13.84
N PHE A 128 -1.78 -17.24 -13.25
CA PHE A 128 -0.51 -16.95 -13.94
C PHE A 128 0.27 -18.24 -14.17
N GLN A 129 -0.11 -18.98 -15.21
CA GLN A 129 0.57 -20.21 -15.62
C GLN A 129 1.63 -19.89 -16.66
N TYR A 130 2.88 -19.76 -16.20
CA TYR A 130 4.03 -19.53 -17.07
C TYR A 130 4.33 -20.75 -17.93
N SER A 131 4.78 -20.48 -19.14
CA SER A 131 5.23 -21.51 -20.08
C SER A 131 6.74 -21.63 -20.07
N PHE A 132 7.22 -22.87 -20.21
CA PHE A 132 8.61 -23.24 -20.27
C PHE A 132 8.81 -24.26 -21.40
N PRO A 133 10.02 -24.35 -21.97
CA PRO A 133 10.36 -25.42 -22.90
C PRO A 133 10.07 -26.80 -22.32
N ASN A 134 9.55 -27.71 -23.13
CA ASN A 134 9.13 -29.02 -22.64
C ASN A 134 10.38 -29.90 -22.41
N PRO A 135 10.68 -30.31 -21.16
CA PRO A 135 11.86 -31.14 -20.89
C PRO A 135 11.78 -32.52 -21.58
N THR A 136 10.56 -32.98 -21.89
CA THR A 136 10.32 -34.24 -22.61
C THR A 136 10.90 -34.20 -24.04
N ASN A 137 11.07 -33.02 -24.63
CA ASN A 137 11.63 -32.87 -25.97
C ASN A 137 13.06 -33.42 -26.05
N VAL A 138 13.83 -33.40 -24.95
CA VAL A 138 15.16 -34.03 -24.90
C VAL A 138 15.07 -35.55 -25.12
N LEU A 139 14.05 -36.20 -24.58
CA LEU A 139 13.85 -37.65 -24.72
C LEU A 139 13.25 -38.02 -26.08
N ILE A 140 12.33 -37.20 -26.60
CA ILE A 140 11.64 -37.42 -27.88
C ILE A 140 12.60 -37.25 -29.08
N PHE A 141 13.56 -36.34 -28.98
CA PHE A 141 14.48 -36.01 -30.07
C PHE A 141 15.88 -36.62 -29.90
N LYS A 142 16.10 -37.50 -28.92
CA LYS A 142 17.42 -38.10 -28.63
C LYS A 142 18.07 -38.80 -29.83
N ASP A 143 17.26 -39.46 -30.68
CA ASP A 143 17.71 -40.22 -31.85
C ASP A 143 17.49 -39.44 -33.16
N LYS A 144 17.02 -38.19 -33.08
CA LYS A 144 16.74 -37.34 -34.25
C LYS A 144 17.95 -36.43 -34.55
N PRO A 145 18.08 -35.94 -35.80
CA PRO A 145 19.12 -34.98 -36.14
C PRO A 145 19.06 -33.73 -35.27
N ILE A 146 20.23 -33.17 -34.95
CA ILE A 146 20.36 -31.98 -34.08
C ILE A 146 19.53 -30.79 -34.59
N ASN A 147 19.37 -30.65 -35.91
CA ASN A 147 18.58 -29.57 -36.51
C ASN A 147 17.10 -29.70 -36.18
N LYS A 148 16.55 -30.91 -36.16
CA LYS A 148 15.15 -31.14 -35.73
C LYS A 148 14.94 -30.84 -34.24
N PHE A 149 15.95 -31.08 -33.40
CA PHE A 149 15.90 -30.68 -32.00
C PHE A 149 15.96 -29.16 -31.84
N ASN A 150 16.87 -28.50 -32.54
CA ASN A 150 17.00 -27.04 -32.50
C ASN A 150 15.74 -26.32 -33.02
N GLU A 151 15.11 -26.83 -34.09
CA GLU A 151 13.81 -26.35 -34.59
C GLU A 151 12.76 -26.39 -33.47
N GLU A 152 12.62 -27.52 -32.77
CA GLU A 152 11.66 -27.67 -31.67
C GLU A 152 11.95 -26.72 -30.51
N VAL A 153 13.21 -26.59 -30.10
CA VAL A 153 13.62 -25.69 -29.03
C VAL A 153 13.27 -24.23 -29.34
N ILE A 154 13.48 -23.80 -30.58
CA ILE A 154 13.13 -22.44 -31.02
C ILE A 154 11.62 -22.22 -30.95
N ARG A 155 10.82 -23.21 -31.36
CA ARG A 155 9.35 -23.14 -31.28
C ARG A 155 8.87 -23.06 -29.84
N ASP A 156 9.45 -23.86 -28.94
CA ASP A 156 9.19 -23.81 -27.51
C ASP A 156 9.51 -22.43 -26.91
N TYR A 157 10.65 -21.82 -27.31
CA TYR A 157 11.01 -20.48 -26.86
C TYR A 157 10.04 -19.40 -27.36
N LEU A 158 9.70 -19.41 -28.65
CA LEU A 158 8.73 -18.46 -29.22
C LEU A 158 7.38 -18.54 -28.49
N TYR A 159 6.90 -19.76 -28.21
CA TYR A 159 5.69 -19.98 -27.43
C TYR A 159 5.81 -19.44 -26.01
N SER A 160 6.89 -19.82 -25.32
CA SER A 160 7.12 -19.43 -23.93
C SER A 160 7.20 -17.91 -23.78
N ILE A 161 7.95 -17.23 -24.65
CA ILE A 161 8.11 -15.76 -24.64
C ILE A 161 6.76 -15.07 -24.81
N ASN A 162 5.96 -15.48 -25.80
CA ASN A 162 4.69 -14.83 -26.11
C ASN A 162 3.69 -14.95 -24.94
N ILE A 163 3.61 -16.14 -24.33
CA ILE A 163 2.76 -16.38 -23.16
C ILE A 163 3.28 -15.62 -21.93
N ASN A 164 4.57 -15.74 -21.63
CA ASN A 164 5.17 -15.15 -20.43
C ASN A 164 5.10 -13.63 -20.46
N GLN A 165 5.37 -13.01 -21.61
CA GLN A 165 5.28 -11.56 -21.77
C GLN A 165 3.84 -11.05 -21.61
N LYS A 166 2.84 -11.77 -22.13
CA LYS A 166 1.42 -11.47 -21.89
C LYS A 166 1.09 -11.49 -20.39
N LEU A 167 1.52 -12.52 -19.67
CA LEU A 167 1.29 -12.65 -18.25
C LEU A 167 1.99 -11.55 -17.45
N ASN A 168 3.23 -11.24 -17.78
CA ASN A 168 4.00 -10.19 -17.14
C ASN A 168 3.46 -8.79 -17.46
N ASN A 169 2.87 -8.56 -18.64
CA ASN A 169 2.15 -7.33 -18.93
C ASN A 169 0.94 -7.16 -17.99
N VAL A 170 0.17 -8.23 -17.74
CA VAL A 170 -0.94 -8.20 -16.77
C VAL A 170 -0.42 -7.93 -15.35
N LYS A 171 0.64 -8.64 -14.92
CA LYS A 171 1.23 -8.40 -13.59
C LYS A 171 1.78 -6.97 -13.46
N GLY A 172 2.41 -6.45 -14.51
CA GLY A 172 2.90 -5.08 -14.59
C GLY A 172 1.77 -4.06 -14.46
N SER A 173 0.63 -4.28 -15.12
CA SER A 173 -0.57 -3.44 -14.96
C SER A 173 -1.09 -3.45 -13.52
N ASN A 174 -1.12 -4.61 -12.85
CA ASN A 174 -1.53 -4.68 -11.44
C ASN A 174 -0.58 -3.89 -10.54
N VAL A 175 0.74 -3.93 -10.79
CA VAL A 175 1.72 -3.10 -10.06
C VAL A 175 1.43 -1.62 -10.28
N LEU A 176 1.17 -1.20 -11.53
CA LEU A 176 0.83 0.18 -11.84
C LEU A 176 -0.44 0.64 -11.12
N TYR A 177 -1.48 -0.20 -11.10
CA TYR A 177 -2.72 0.10 -10.37
C TYR A 177 -2.48 0.24 -8.88
N SER A 178 -1.70 -0.69 -8.31
CA SER A 178 -1.31 -0.65 -6.89
C SER A 178 -0.57 0.66 -6.57
N TYR A 179 0.42 1.02 -7.39
CA TYR A 179 1.18 2.25 -7.25
C TYR A 179 0.30 3.51 -7.35
N ASN A 180 -0.65 3.55 -8.28
CA ASN A 180 -1.57 4.69 -8.42
C ASN A 180 -2.49 4.82 -7.20
N SER A 181 -3.02 3.73 -6.67
CA SER A 181 -3.78 3.73 -5.40
C SER A 181 -2.92 4.21 -4.23
N PHE A 182 -1.68 3.72 -4.14
CA PHE A 182 -0.72 4.10 -3.11
C PHE A 182 -0.40 5.60 -3.16
N LYS A 183 -0.19 6.14 -4.37
CA LYS A 183 0.04 7.55 -4.60
C LYS A 183 -1.13 8.40 -4.09
N VAL A 184 -2.37 8.02 -4.38
CA VAL A 184 -3.56 8.74 -3.89
C VAL A 184 -3.64 8.68 -2.37
N ALA A 185 -3.41 7.51 -1.77
CA ALA A 185 -3.39 7.35 -0.31
C ALA A 185 -2.34 8.27 0.34
N ASN A 186 -1.12 8.34 -0.19
CA ASN A 186 -0.06 9.20 0.35
C ASN A 186 -0.38 10.70 0.21
N ILE A 187 -1.05 11.11 -0.86
CA ILE A 187 -1.51 12.51 -1.01
C ILE A 187 -2.54 12.84 0.07
N LEU A 188 -3.53 11.97 0.28
CA LEU A 188 -4.55 12.16 1.31
C LEU A 188 -3.95 12.15 2.72
N LEU A 189 -3.01 11.24 2.98
CA LEU A 189 -2.27 11.18 4.24
C LEU A 189 -1.47 12.47 4.48
N SER A 190 -0.75 12.95 3.47
CA SER A 190 0.04 14.18 3.56
C SER A 190 -0.85 15.37 3.89
N PHE A 191 -2.00 15.46 3.22
CA PHE A 191 -2.98 16.49 3.51
C PHE A 191 -3.53 16.40 4.94
N LEU A 192 -3.82 15.19 5.42
CA LEU A 192 -4.27 14.94 6.79
C LEU A 192 -3.22 15.38 7.82
N VAL A 193 -1.96 14.96 7.64
CA VAL A 193 -0.84 15.30 8.54
C VAL A 193 -0.60 16.81 8.58
N ILE A 194 -0.51 17.47 7.42
CA ILE A 194 -0.31 18.93 7.34
C ILE A 194 -1.46 19.66 8.07
N SER A 195 -2.70 19.22 7.86
CA SER A 195 -3.87 19.83 8.48
C SER A 195 -3.84 19.69 10.01
N VAL A 196 -3.44 18.52 10.52
CA VAL A 196 -3.30 18.27 11.97
C VAL A 196 -2.18 19.12 12.56
N CYS A 197 -1.02 19.20 11.89
CA CYS A 197 0.08 20.05 12.32
C CYS A 197 -0.36 21.52 12.38
N PHE A 198 -1.04 22.00 11.35
CA PHE A 198 -1.55 23.37 11.30
C PHE A 198 -2.48 23.66 12.48
N ILE A 199 -3.48 22.81 12.71
CA ILE A 199 -4.41 22.94 13.84
C ILE A 199 -3.66 22.96 15.18
N SER A 200 -2.68 22.08 15.35
CA SER A 200 -1.90 21.98 16.59
C SER A 200 -1.12 23.26 16.91
N PHE A 201 -0.67 24.02 15.89
CA PHE A 201 0.00 25.30 16.07
C PHE A 201 -0.95 26.45 16.45
N PHE A 202 -2.22 26.40 16.01
CA PHE A 202 -3.19 27.48 16.23
C PHE A 202 -4.17 27.21 17.39
N GLN A 203 -4.19 26.00 17.96
CA GLN A 203 -4.92 25.74 19.19
C GLN A 203 -4.29 26.54 20.35
N LYS A 204 -4.98 27.60 20.78
CA LYS A 204 -4.72 28.22 22.08
C LYS A 204 -5.05 27.18 23.14
N ASN A 205 -4.08 26.83 23.98
CA ASN A 205 -4.36 26.11 25.22
C ASN A 205 -5.30 27.00 26.03
N GLU A 206 -6.60 26.70 26.03
CA GLU A 206 -7.49 27.21 27.05
C GLU A 206 -7.01 26.59 28.36
N ASN A 207 -6.17 27.34 29.09
CA ASN A 207 -5.89 27.05 30.49
C ASN A 207 -7.26 26.90 31.14
N GLN A 208 -7.63 25.68 31.53
CA GLN A 208 -8.86 25.42 32.27
C GLN A 208 -8.87 26.39 33.45
N LYS A 209 -9.67 27.46 33.35
CA LYS A 209 -9.87 28.38 34.45
C LYS A 209 -10.67 27.59 35.47
N ILE A 210 -10.00 27.09 36.49
CA ILE A 210 -10.65 26.54 37.67
C ILE A 210 -11.36 27.73 38.33
N GLU A 211 -12.65 27.88 38.03
CA GLU A 211 -13.50 28.86 38.69
C GLU A 211 -13.91 28.26 40.03
N ILE A 212 -13.29 28.73 41.12
CA ILE A 212 -13.69 28.34 42.47
C ILE A 212 -15.02 29.00 42.78
N ILE A 213 -16.11 28.26 42.60
CA ILE A 213 -17.46 28.72 42.95
C ILE A 213 -17.62 28.61 44.46
N SER A 214 -17.93 29.74 45.11
CA SER A 214 -18.14 29.85 46.56
C SER A 214 -16.94 29.45 47.43
N PRO A 215 -15.82 30.20 47.37
CA PRO A 215 -14.74 29.99 48.32
C PRO A 215 -15.27 30.20 49.74
N VAL A 216 -15.12 29.19 50.60
CA VAL A 216 -15.47 29.30 52.02
C VAL A 216 -14.57 30.36 52.64
N LYS A 217 -15.10 31.57 52.84
CA LYS A 217 -14.41 32.62 53.59
C LYS A 217 -14.41 32.23 55.06
N ILE A 218 -13.30 31.65 55.53
CA ILE A 218 -13.07 31.44 56.95
C ILE A 218 -12.86 32.83 57.58
N LYS A 219 -13.94 33.41 58.13
CA LYS A 219 -13.82 34.55 59.03
C LYS A 219 -13.34 34.01 60.38
N LEU A 220 -12.04 34.15 60.63
CA LEU A 220 -11.50 33.98 61.98
C LEU A 220 -12.02 35.13 62.85
N ASN A 221 -12.90 34.81 63.81
CA ASN A 221 -13.48 35.78 64.72
C ASN A 221 -12.47 36.34 65.76
N ASP A 222 -11.20 35.94 65.70
CA ASP A 222 -10.13 36.47 66.55
C ASP A 222 -8.75 36.20 65.88
N PRO A 223 -8.08 37.19 65.25
CA PRO A 223 -6.77 36.98 64.64
C PRO A 223 -5.66 36.71 65.69
N LEU A 224 -5.87 37.07 66.95
CA LEU A 224 -4.87 36.99 68.03
C LEU A 224 -4.80 35.65 68.77
N LYS A 225 -5.74 34.71 68.51
CA LYS A 225 -5.72 33.38 69.16
C LYS A 225 -5.09 32.27 68.32
N LEU A 226 -4.80 32.50 67.04
CA LEU A 226 -4.18 31.47 66.19
C LEU A 226 -2.66 31.41 66.31
N GLU A 227 -1.98 32.53 66.59
CA GLU A 227 -0.52 32.54 66.67
C GLU A 227 0.01 31.59 67.76
N ASN A 228 -0.76 31.40 68.84
CA ASN A 228 -0.40 30.50 69.94
C ASN A 228 -0.97 29.07 69.82
N ARG A 229 -1.85 28.76 68.87
CA ARG A 229 -2.39 27.40 68.66
C ARG A 229 -1.81 26.68 67.44
N LEU A 230 -1.35 27.40 66.43
CA LEU A 230 -0.74 26.79 65.23
C LEU A 230 0.63 26.15 65.49
N ILE A 231 1.27 26.43 66.62
CA ILE A 231 2.55 25.82 66.99
C ILE A 231 2.37 24.39 67.54
N LYS A 232 1.15 23.93 67.88
CA LYS A 232 1.00 22.66 68.61
C LYS A 232 0.19 21.54 67.98
N ASP A 233 -0.85 21.81 67.17
CA ASP A 233 -1.71 20.71 66.69
C ASP A 233 -1.91 20.75 65.17
N THR A 234 -1.13 19.91 64.49
CA THR A 234 -1.32 19.53 63.09
C THR A 234 -2.60 18.72 62.95
N ILE A 235 -3.76 19.39 62.90
CA ILE A 235 -5.03 18.71 62.59
C ILE A 235 -5.23 18.75 61.07
N TYR A 236 -4.91 17.64 60.41
CA TYR A 236 -5.43 17.33 59.08
C TYR A 236 -6.95 17.18 59.16
N ILE A 237 -7.70 18.20 58.76
CA ILE A 237 -9.11 18.03 58.37
C ILE A 237 -9.13 17.97 56.85
N ILE A 238 -9.02 16.76 56.31
CA ILE A 238 -9.26 16.49 54.89
C ILE A 238 -10.78 16.57 54.70
N GLN A 239 -11.29 17.78 54.46
CA GLN A 239 -12.66 17.96 54.02
C GLN A 239 -12.68 17.75 52.50
N ARG A 240 -13.43 16.74 52.05
CA ARG A 240 -13.52 16.38 50.63
C ARG A 240 -14.20 17.53 49.87
N ASP A 241 -13.47 18.20 48.99
CA ASP A 241 -14.04 19.12 48.03
C ASP A 241 -14.90 18.33 47.03
N THR A 242 -16.19 18.64 46.97
CA THR A 242 -17.10 18.04 45.98
C THR A 242 -17.00 18.82 44.68
N ILE A 243 -16.29 18.26 43.70
CA ILE A 243 -16.17 18.81 42.34
C ILE A 243 -17.41 18.40 41.55
N TYR A 244 -18.20 19.37 41.09
CA TYR A 244 -19.23 19.14 40.09
C TYR A 244 -18.72 19.55 38.71
N LEU A 245 -18.59 18.57 37.81
CA LEU A 245 -18.36 18.82 36.39
C LEU A 245 -19.64 19.37 35.77
N LYS A 246 -19.59 20.61 35.28
CA LYS A 246 -20.68 21.25 34.56
C LYS A 246 -20.79 20.58 33.17
N LYS A 247 -21.93 19.93 32.90
CA LYS A 247 -22.27 19.37 31.59
C LYS A 247 -22.48 20.47 30.55
#